data_AF-A0A537RAI6-F1
#
_entry.id   AF-A0A537RAI6-F1
#
_cell.length_a   1.000
_cell.length_b   1.000
_cell.length_c   1.000
_cell.angle_alpha   90.00
_cell.angle_beta   90.00
_cell.angle_gamma   90.00
#
_symmetry.space_group_name_H-M   'P 1'
#
loop_
_entity.id
_entity.type
_entity.pdbx_description
1 polymer ?
#
loop_
_entity_poly.entity_id
_entity_poly.type
_entity_poly.pdbx_seq_one_letter_code
_entity_poly.pdbx_strand_id
1 'polypeptide(L)' 'MNGAESLVRTLIAGGVNVCFTNPGTSEMHFVAALDKVPGMRC' A
#
# COMPACT_ATOMS: atom_id res chain seq x y z
N MET A 1 -9.08 7.40 6.80
CA MET A 1 -8.78 7.24 5.37
C MET A 1 -7.85 8.37 4.96
N ASN A 2 -6.58 8.05 4.69
CA ASN A 2 -5.57 9.00 4.21
C ASN A 2 -5.15 8.68 2.75
N GLY A 3 -4.29 9.50 2.15
CA GLY A 3 -3.86 9.31 0.76
C GLY A 3 -3.21 7.95 0.48
N ALA A 4 -2.40 7.45 1.42
CA ALA A 4 -1.73 6.16 1.28
C ALA A 4 -2.71 4.99 1.28
N GLU A 5 -3.65 4.96 2.23
CA GLU A 5 -4.70 3.95 2.30
C GLU A 5 -5.60 3.98 1.05
N SER A 6 -5.94 5.18 0.56
CA SER A 6 -6.72 5.34 -0.68
C SER A 6 -5.99 4.77 -1.89
N LEU A 7 -4.67 5.00 -1.99
CA LEU A 7 -3.84 4.44 -3.06
C LEU A 7 -3.81 2.91 -3.00
N VAL A 8 -3.51 2.31 -1.84
CA VAL A 8 -3.47 0.84 -1.68
C VAL A 8 -4.82 0.20 -2.04
N ARG A 9 -5.93 0.77 -1.57
CA ARG A 9 -7.29 0.28 -1.91
C ARG A 9 -7.58 0.36 -3.39
N THR A 10 -7.16 1.43 -4.06
CA THR A 10 -7.36 1.62 -5.50
C THR A 10 -6.56 0.59 -6.30
N LEU A 11 -5.30 0.34 -5.90
CA LEU A 11 -4.45 -0.68 -6.51
C LEU A 11 -5.06 -2.09 -6.38
N ILE A 12 -5.57 -2.45 -5.19
CA ILE A 12 -6.25 -3.72 -4.96
C ILE A 12 -7.52 -3.83 -5.81
N ALA A 13 -8.33 -2.77 -5.88
CA ALA A 13 -9.51 -2.74 -6.74
C ALA A 13 -9.16 -2.91 -8.24
N GLY A 14 -7.96 -2.47 -8.64
CA GLY A 14 -7.38 -2.70 -9.97
C GLY A 14 -6.73 -4.07 -10.17
N GLY A 15 -6.77 -4.96 -9.18
CA GLY A 15 -6.20 -6.31 -9.27
C GLY A 15 -4.71 -6.41 -8.93
N VAL A 16 -4.07 -5.33 -8.48
CA VAL A 16 -2.69 -5.36 -8.00
C VAL A 16 -2.67 -5.91 -6.58
N ASN A 17 -2.07 -7.08 -6.39
CA ASN A 17 -2.09 -7.82 -5.12
C ASN A 17 -0.69 -8.18 -4.59
N VAL A 18 0.38 -7.78 -5.26
CA VAL A 18 1.77 -7.95 -4.82
C VAL A 18 2.51 -6.63 -5.00
N CYS A 19 3.25 -6.20 -3.98
CA CYS A 19 4.07 -5.01 -3.98
C CYS A 19 5.49 -5.38 -3.55
N PHE A 20 6.46 -5.17 -4.43
CA PHE A 20 7.87 -5.21 -4.06
C PHE A 20 8.31 -3.79 -3.73
N THR A 21 8.98 -3.60 -2.59
CA THR A 21 9.39 -2.28 -2.15
C THR A 21 10.80 -2.29 -1.55
N ASN A 22 11.49 -1.17 -1.69
CA ASN A 22 12.73 -0.84 -0.98
C ASN A 22 12.54 0.56 -0.39
N PRO A 23 11.80 0.68 0.74
CA PRO A 23 11.29 1.96 1.19
C PRO A 23 12.39 2.82 1.82
N GLY A 24 12.34 4.12 1.55
CA GLY A 24 13.01 5.15 2.34
C GLY A 24 12.02 5.82 3.30
N THR A 25 12.50 6.83 4.03
CA THR A 25 11.69 7.58 5.01
C THR A 25 10.44 8.21 4.39
N SER A 26 10.56 8.70 3.16
CA SER A 26 9.46 9.32 2.42
C SER A 26 8.34 8.32 2.15
N GLU A 27 8.62 7.02 1.99
CA GLU A 27 7.63 6.01 1.63
C GLU A 27 7.01 5.29 2.84
N MET A 28 7.50 5.53 4.06
CA MET A 28 7.06 4.80 5.26
C MET A 28 5.56 4.93 5.54
N HIS A 29 4.93 6.05 5.15
CA HIS A 29 3.48 6.20 5.28
C HIS A 29 2.70 5.30 4.33
N PHE A 30 3.26 4.96 3.16
CA PHE A 30 2.71 3.98 2.24
C PHE A 30 2.93 2.56 2.76
N VAL A 31 4.13 2.25 3.27
CA VAL A 31 4.42 0.95 3.92
C VAL A 31 3.44 0.68 5.07
N ALA A 32 3.21 1.67 5.93
CA ALA A 32 2.23 1.54 7.02
C ALA A 32 0.78 1.35 6.53
N ALA A 33 0.46 1.78 5.31
CA ALA A 33 -0.85 1.53 4.71
C ALA A 33 -0.98 0.11 4.16
N LEU A 34 0.11 -0.50 3.65
CA LEU A 34 0.13 -1.90 3.23
C LEU A 34 -0.22 -2.84 4.39
N ASP A 35 0.28 -2.57 5.60
CA ASP A 35 -0.05 -3.36 6.80
C ASP A 35 -1.51 -3.22 7.25
N LYS A 36 -2.12 -2.05 7.01
CA LYS A 36 -3.50 -1.75 7.46
C LYS A 36 -4.58 -2.19 6.48
N VAL A 37 -4.25 -2.27 5.19
CA VAL A 37 -5.21 -2.59 4.13
C VAL A 37 -4.97 -4.02 3.66
N PRO A 38 -5.82 -4.99 4.06
CA PRO A 38 -5.67 -6.37 3.63
C PRO A 38 -5.92 -6.51 2.13
N GLY A 39 -5.23 -7.46 1.48
CA GLY A 39 -5.42 -7.80 0.07
C GLY A 39 -4.20 -7.59 -0.82
N MET A 40 -3.17 -6.91 -0.32
CA MET A 40 -1.87 -6.79 -0.96
C MET A 40 -0.82 -7.59 -0.18
N ARG A 41 -0.03 -8.41 -0.87
CA ARG A 41 1.19 -9.03 -0.34
C ARG A 41 2.35 -8.09 -0.55
N CYS A 42 3.17 -7.89 0.48
CA CYS A 42 4.33 -7.01 0.45
C CYS A 42 5.53 -7.67 1.13
#